data_AF-A0A439E0M7-F1
#
_entry.id   AF-A0A439E0M7-F1
#
_cell.length_a   1.000
_cell.length_b   1.000
_cell.length_c   1.000
_cell.angle_alpha   90.00
_cell.angle_beta   90.00
_cell.angle_gamma   90.00
#
_symmetry.space_group_name_H-M   'P 1'
#
loop_
_entity.id
_entity.type
_entity.pdbx_description
1 polymer ?
#
loop_
_entity_poly.entity_id
_entity_poly.type
_entity_poly.pdbx_seq_one_letter_code
_entity_poly.pdbx_strand_id
1 'polypeptide(L)'
;MADGDDNFKQEWFGRFVENIPNAYVSALRHLARHAQAKLGFVDGGLRSAFWIDGRSFYVLQCRGVHDLDAQITGLVIQLDNVTSAGVAFEIDFNPSDNSAETGRILTIRSPDGPITITASPGAVPDREERAKIEVFIDQVLDALAGRDA
;
A
#
# COMPACT_ATOMS: atom_id res chain seq x y z
N MET A 1 24.59 -10.22 -2.87
CA MET A 1 23.16 -10.46 -3.19
C MET A 1 22.23 -10.03 -2.05
N ALA A 2 22.65 -10.11 -0.77
CA ALA A 2 21.85 -9.62 0.37
C ALA A 2 21.52 -8.10 0.32
N ASP A 3 22.50 -7.25 -0.04
CA ASP A 3 22.27 -5.78 -0.12
C ASP A 3 21.15 -5.35 -1.06
N GLY A 4 20.90 -6.12 -2.14
CA GLY A 4 19.85 -5.81 -3.11
C GLY A 4 18.44 -6.12 -2.59
N ASP A 5 18.32 -7.09 -1.69
CA ASP A 5 17.04 -7.49 -1.10
C ASP A 5 16.65 -6.54 0.03
N ASP A 6 17.61 -6.11 0.83
CA ASP A 6 17.36 -5.16 1.92
C ASP A 6 17.02 -3.76 1.37
N ASN A 7 17.71 -3.31 0.32
CA ASN A 7 17.36 -2.05 -0.34
C ASN A 7 15.97 -2.10 -0.98
N PHE A 8 15.61 -3.22 -1.63
CA PHE A 8 14.27 -3.39 -2.20
C PHE A 8 13.18 -3.42 -1.13
N LYS A 9 13.43 -4.13 -0.01
CA LYS A 9 12.52 -4.17 1.14
C LYS A 9 12.30 -2.77 1.71
N GLN A 10 13.36 -1.98 1.90
CA GLN A 10 13.26 -0.61 2.39
C GLN A 10 12.51 0.31 1.44
N GLU A 11 12.73 0.16 0.13
CA GLU A 11 12.05 0.96 -0.88
C GLU A 11 10.52 0.74 -0.86
N TRP A 12 10.07 -0.49 -0.64
CA TRP A 12 8.65 -0.82 -0.58
C TRP A 12 8.01 -0.56 0.77
N PHE A 13 8.65 -0.99 1.86
CA PHE A 13 8.03 -1.08 3.19
C PHE A 13 8.64 -0.10 4.22
N GLY A 14 9.53 0.80 3.80
CA GLY A 14 10.10 1.83 4.66
C GLY A 14 11.18 1.33 5.62
N ARG A 15 11.35 1.99 6.77
CA ARG A 15 12.47 1.73 7.70
C ARG A 15 12.24 0.58 8.68
N PHE A 16 11.05 0.00 8.75
CA PHE A 16 10.66 -0.98 9.80
C PHE A 16 10.42 -2.38 9.25
N VAL A 17 11.38 -2.89 8.47
CA VAL A 17 11.19 -4.12 7.70
C VAL A 17 11.92 -5.29 8.33
N GLU A 18 11.37 -5.80 9.43
CA GLU A 18 11.83 -7.07 9.99
C GLU A 18 10.88 -8.21 9.58
N ASN A 19 11.49 -9.35 9.21
CA ASN A 19 10.79 -10.60 8.94
C ASN A 19 9.78 -10.54 7.77
N ILE A 20 10.22 -10.09 6.58
CA ILE A 20 9.50 -10.33 5.33
C ILE A 20 10.07 -11.59 4.66
N PRO A 21 9.24 -12.63 4.39
CA PRO A 21 9.65 -13.83 3.68
C PRO A 21 10.31 -13.52 2.32
N ASN A 22 11.40 -14.21 1.99
CA ASN A 22 12.11 -14.03 0.72
C ASN A 22 11.25 -14.50 -0.46
N ALA A 23 10.39 -15.51 -0.26
CA ALA A 23 9.42 -15.94 -1.27
C ALA A 23 8.49 -14.80 -1.69
N TYR A 24 8.02 -14.00 -0.72
CA TYR A 24 7.18 -12.83 -0.98
C TYR A 24 7.94 -11.72 -1.69
N VAL A 25 9.18 -11.42 -1.27
CA VAL A 25 10.02 -10.42 -1.93
C VAL A 25 10.33 -10.81 -3.38
N SER A 26 10.63 -12.09 -3.62
CA SER A 26 10.89 -12.62 -4.96
C SER A 26 9.67 -12.48 -5.86
N ALA A 27 8.48 -12.86 -5.36
CA ALA A 27 7.22 -12.68 -6.08
C ALA A 27 6.94 -11.21 -6.39
N LEU A 28 7.06 -10.32 -5.39
CA LEU A 28 6.83 -8.89 -5.57
C LEU A 28 7.80 -8.28 -6.60
N ARG A 29 9.09 -8.62 -6.54
CA ARG A 29 10.09 -8.17 -7.52
C ARG A 29 9.79 -8.68 -8.93
N HIS A 30 9.22 -9.88 -9.07
CA HIS A 30 8.84 -10.40 -10.39
C HIS A 30 7.60 -9.68 -10.95
N LEU A 31 6.60 -9.46 -10.11
CA LEU A 31 5.29 -8.94 -10.52
C LEU A 31 5.27 -7.42 -10.69
N ALA A 32 6.00 -6.68 -9.86
CA ALA A 32 5.95 -5.21 -9.83
C ALA A 32 7.10 -4.53 -10.60
N ARG A 33 7.71 -5.22 -11.58
CA ARG A 33 8.85 -4.69 -12.36
C ARG A 33 8.57 -3.38 -13.09
N HIS A 34 7.32 -3.19 -13.49
CA HIS A 34 6.86 -2.06 -14.29
C HIS A 34 5.92 -1.14 -13.49
N ALA A 35 5.90 -1.26 -12.16
CA ALA A 35 5.06 -0.44 -11.31
C ALA A 35 5.38 1.06 -11.49
N GLN A 36 4.36 1.84 -11.87
CA GLN A 36 4.42 3.30 -12.00
C GLN A 36 4.28 3.96 -10.62
N ALA A 37 3.39 3.41 -9.80
CA ALA A 37 3.15 3.80 -8.42
C ALA A 37 3.23 2.56 -7.53
N LYS A 38 3.77 2.69 -6.32
CA LYS A 38 3.91 1.58 -5.37
C LYS A 38 3.81 2.02 -3.93
N LEU A 39 3.30 1.12 -3.10
CA LEU A 39 3.19 1.30 -1.65
C LEU A 39 3.29 -0.07 -0.97
N GLY A 40 4.12 -0.17 0.08
CA GLY A 40 4.15 -1.32 0.97
C GLY A 40 3.73 -0.92 2.39
N PHE A 41 3.00 -1.79 3.07
CA PHE A 41 2.56 -1.60 4.44
C PHE A 41 2.63 -2.90 5.24
N VAL A 42 2.83 -2.78 6.54
CA VAL A 42 2.84 -3.90 7.48
C VAL A 42 1.84 -3.62 8.60
N ASP A 43 0.82 -4.47 8.72
CA ASP A 43 -0.22 -4.36 9.74
C ASP A 43 -0.38 -5.67 10.50
N GLY A 44 -0.13 -5.70 11.81
CA GLY A 44 -0.42 -6.88 12.64
C GLY A 44 0.17 -8.20 12.12
N GLY A 45 1.29 -8.16 11.39
CA GLY A 45 1.93 -9.32 10.75
C GLY A 45 1.48 -9.62 9.31
N LEU A 46 0.53 -8.88 8.76
CA LEU A 46 0.18 -8.88 7.34
C LEU A 46 1.07 -7.87 6.59
N ARG A 47 1.79 -8.34 5.58
CA ARG A 47 2.54 -7.47 4.66
C ARG A 47 1.69 -7.27 3.42
N SER A 48 1.36 -6.03 3.09
CA SER A 48 0.57 -5.70 1.90
C SER A 48 1.41 -4.81 0.98
N ALA A 49 1.47 -5.16 -0.30
CA ALA A 49 2.05 -4.35 -1.35
C ALA A 49 0.95 -3.99 -2.34
N PHE A 50 0.89 -2.71 -2.70
CA PHE A 50 -0.04 -2.15 -3.66
C PHE A 50 0.76 -1.50 -4.77
N TRP A 51 0.34 -1.67 -6.03
CA TRP A 51 0.95 -0.93 -7.14
C TRP A 51 -0.01 -0.73 -8.30
N ILE A 52 0.35 0.22 -9.16
CA ILE A 52 -0.33 0.51 -10.41
C ILE A 52 0.63 0.21 -11.56
N ASP A 53 0.11 -0.49 -12.57
CA ASP A 53 0.74 -0.65 -13.88
C ASP A 53 -0.32 -0.36 -14.95
N GLY A 54 -0.27 0.85 -15.53
CA GLY A 54 -1.29 1.34 -16.46
C GLY A 54 -2.70 1.38 -15.86
N ARG A 55 -3.63 0.64 -16.46
CA ARG A 55 -5.05 0.54 -15.99
C ARG A 55 -5.28 -0.55 -14.95
N SER A 56 -4.24 -1.18 -14.43
CA SER A 56 -4.34 -2.29 -13.49
C SER A 56 -3.82 -1.88 -12.11
N PHE A 57 -4.64 -2.11 -11.09
CA PHE A 57 -4.28 -1.97 -9.68
C PHE A 57 -4.06 -3.35 -9.07
N TYR A 58 -2.92 -3.54 -8.43
CA TYR A 58 -2.49 -4.83 -7.92
C TYR A 58 -2.35 -4.79 -6.42
N VAL A 59 -2.65 -5.93 -5.79
CA VAL A 59 -2.39 -6.19 -4.38
C VAL A 59 -1.66 -7.50 -4.24
N LEU A 60 -0.61 -7.51 -3.41
CA LEU A 60 0.05 -8.73 -2.97
C LEU A 60 0.17 -8.71 -1.45
N GLN A 61 -0.40 -9.72 -0.81
CA GLN A 61 -0.44 -9.87 0.63
C GLN A 61 0.35 -11.10 1.07
N CYS A 62 1.00 -11.00 2.23
CA CYS A 62 1.69 -12.11 2.86
C CYS A 62 1.38 -12.17 4.34
N ARG A 63 0.94 -13.34 4.80
CA ARG A 63 0.95 -13.74 6.21
C ARG A 63 2.12 -14.69 6.45
N GLY A 64 2.56 -14.80 7.71
CA GLY A 64 3.76 -15.57 8.06
C GLY A 64 5.02 -14.69 8.02
N VAL A 65 6.00 -15.06 8.84
CA VAL A 65 7.25 -14.30 9.03
C VAL A 65 8.46 -14.98 8.41
N HIS A 66 8.34 -16.26 8.06
CA HIS A 66 9.36 -17.07 7.41
C HIS A 66 8.82 -17.67 6.10
N ASP A 67 9.70 -18.18 5.25
CA ASP A 67 9.28 -18.77 3.98
C ASP A 67 8.45 -20.06 4.16
N LEU A 68 8.69 -20.80 5.25
CA LEU A 68 8.03 -22.08 5.52
C LEU A 68 6.56 -21.93 5.94
N ASP A 69 6.19 -20.79 6.53
CA ASP A 69 4.83 -20.46 6.96
C ASP A 69 4.19 -19.33 6.12
N ALA A 70 4.89 -18.86 5.09
CA ALA A 70 4.42 -17.79 4.23
C ALA A 70 3.16 -18.20 3.45
N GLN A 71 2.08 -17.44 3.64
CA GLN A 71 0.88 -17.52 2.82
C GLN A 71 0.77 -16.25 2.00
N ILE A 72 1.03 -16.39 0.70
CA ILE A 72 1.05 -15.27 -0.25
C ILE A 72 -0.21 -15.33 -1.09
N THR A 73 -1.00 -14.25 -1.08
CA THR A 73 -2.21 -14.09 -1.88
C THR A 73 -2.13 -12.79 -2.66
N GLY A 74 -2.73 -12.74 -3.84
CA GLY A 74 -2.75 -11.53 -4.65
C GLY A 74 -4.06 -11.33 -5.37
N LEU A 75 -4.29 -10.09 -5.79
CA LEU A 75 -5.45 -9.67 -6.55
C LEU A 75 -5.03 -8.64 -7.59
N VAL A 76 -5.68 -8.67 -8.76
CA VAL A 76 -5.55 -7.65 -9.79
C VAL A 76 -6.92 -7.09 -10.08
N ILE A 77 -7.07 -5.78 -10.02
CA ILE A 77 -8.28 -5.05 -10.36
C ILE A 77 -8.00 -4.23 -11.61
N GLN A 78 -8.82 -4.45 -12.63
CA GLN A 78 -8.89 -3.51 -13.74
C GLN A 78 -9.59 -2.24 -13.26
N LEU A 79 -8.91 -1.10 -13.31
CA LEU A 79 -9.44 0.18 -12.83
C LEU A 79 -10.72 0.58 -13.58
N ASP A 80 -10.85 0.15 -14.84
CA ASP A 80 -12.06 0.35 -15.65
C ASP A 80 -13.28 -0.46 -15.14
N ASN A 81 -13.05 -1.48 -14.32
CA ASN A 81 -14.10 -2.34 -13.75
C ASN A 81 -14.39 -2.00 -12.27
N VAL A 82 -13.81 -0.93 -11.74
CA VAL A 82 -14.09 -0.47 -10.38
C VAL A 82 -15.54 0.00 -10.31
N THR A 83 -16.30 -0.56 -9.36
CA THR A 83 -17.71 -0.21 -9.15
C THR A 83 -17.85 1.18 -8.51
N SER A 84 -16.96 1.51 -7.58
CA SER A 84 -16.90 2.84 -6.97
C SER A 84 -15.55 3.04 -6.30
N ALA A 85 -15.06 4.27 -6.27
CA ALA A 85 -14.00 4.70 -5.37
C ALA A 85 -14.54 5.83 -4.48
N GLY A 86 -14.22 5.78 -3.18
CA GLY A 86 -14.60 6.80 -2.21
C GLY A 86 -13.43 7.20 -1.35
N VAL A 87 -13.36 8.48 -1.00
CA VAL A 87 -12.35 9.04 -0.10
C VAL A 87 -13.05 9.60 1.13
N ALA A 88 -12.72 9.07 2.29
CA ALA A 88 -13.05 9.67 3.58
C ALA A 88 -11.84 10.42 4.14
N PHE A 89 -12.08 11.31 5.10
CA PHE A 89 -11.04 12.06 5.79
C PHE A 89 -11.16 11.84 7.29
N GLU A 90 -10.03 11.68 7.95
CA GLU A 90 -9.91 11.64 9.40
C GLU A 90 -9.01 12.78 9.86
N ILE A 91 -9.37 13.38 10.99
CA ILE A 91 -8.65 14.48 11.60
C ILE A 91 -8.38 14.10 13.06
N ASP A 92 -7.11 14.06 13.44
CA ASP A 92 -6.69 13.88 14.82
C ASP A 92 -6.22 15.23 15.37
N PHE A 93 -6.88 15.70 16.43
CA PHE A 93 -6.57 16.99 17.03
C PHE A 93 -5.78 16.76 18.31
N ASN A 94 -4.58 17.32 18.37
CA ASN A 94 -3.76 17.29 19.56
C ASN A 94 -4.02 18.54 20.43
N PRO A 95 -4.72 18.41 21.56
CA PRO A 95 -5.01 19.55 22.42
C PRO A 95 -3.77 20.08 23.14
N SER A 96 -2.67 19.32 23.24
CA SER A 96 -1.49 19.77 23.99
C SER A 96 -0.71 20.86 23.26
N ASP A 97 -0.75 20.87 21.93
CA ASP A 97 -0.05 21.84 21.09
C ASP A 97 -0.98 22.58 20.11
N ASN A 98 -2.30 22.36 20.21
CA ASN A 98 -3.33 22.95 19.36
C ASN A 98 -3.07 22.70 17.86
N SER A 99 -2.53 21.53 17.54
CA SER A 99 -2.31 21.09 16.16
C SER A 99 -3.37 20.07 15.73
N ALA A 100 -3.54 19.93 14.41
CA ALA A 100 -4.37 18.91 13.82
C ALA A 100 -3.57 18.18 12.75
N GLU A 101 -3.63 16.85 12.77
CA GLU A 101 -3.17 16.00 11.70
C GLU A 101 -4.37 15.49 10.91
N THR A 102 -4.20 15.35 9.60
CA THR A 102 -5.26 14.88 8.70
C THR A 102 -4.77 13.71 7.89
N GLY A 103 -5.67 12.80 7.56
CA GLY A 103 -5.39 11.65 6.71
C GLY A 103 -6.59 11.24 5.86
N ARG A 104 -6.32 10.79 4.63
CA ARG A 104 -7.34 10.21 3.74
C ARG A 104 -7.46 8.70 3.92
N ILE A 105 -8.68 8.20 3.78
CA ILE A 105 -8.97 6.77 3.65
C ILE A 105 -9.59 6.56 2.27
N LEU A 106 -8.87 5.90 1.38
CA LEU A 106 -9.35 5.49 0.07
C LEU A 106 -9.98 4.10 0.16
N THR A 107 -11.22 3.95 -0.30
CA THR A 107 -11.87 2.66 -0.50
C THR A 107 -12.21 2.46 -1.97
N ILE A 108 -11.63 1.42 -2.58
CA ILE A 108 -11.92 0.98 -3.95
C ILE A 108 -12.83 -0.24 -3.84
N ARG A 109 -13.98 -0.24 -4.51
CA ARG A 109 -14.88 -1.40 -4.57
C ARG A 109 -14.80 -2.04 -5.96
N SER A 110 -14.43 -3.32 -6.01
CA SER A 110 -14.51 -4.17 -7.19
C SER A 110 -15.45 -5.36 -6.92
N PRO A 111 -15.79 -6.16 -7.95
CA PRO A 111 -16.54 -7.40 -7.76
C PRO A 111 -15.87 -8.39 -6.79
N ASP A 112 -14.55 -8.34 -6.67
CA ASP A 112 -13.76 -9.22 -5.79
C ASP A 112 -13.75 -8.75 -4.32
N GLY A 113 -14.26 -7.54 -4.06
CA GLY A 113 -14.40 -6.97 -2.72
C GLY A 113 -13.84 -5.56 -2.59
N PRO A 114 -13.99 -4.93 -1.40
CA PRO A 114 -13.42 -3.63 -1.12
C PRO A 114 -11.93 -3.74 -0.76
N ILE A 115 -11.14 -2.79 -1.24
CA ILE A 115 -9.76 -2.55 -0.82
C ILE A 115 -9.71 -1.19 -0.15
N THR A 116 -9.07 -1.13 1.02
CA THR A 116 -8.91 0.12 1.78
C THR A 116 -7.43 0.44 1.93
N ILE A 117 -7.07 1.69 1.63
CA ILE A 117 -5.76 2.27 1.87
C ILE A 117 -5.97 3.45 2.82
N THR A 118 -5.33 3.43 3.98
CA THR A 118 -5.52 4.44 5.02
C THR A 118 -4.24 5.22 5.29
N ALA A 119 -4.35 6.54 5.20
CA ALA A 119 -3.40 7.50 5.71
C ALA A 119 -3.92 8.16 7.00
N SER A 120 -4.90 7.58 7.71
CA SER A 120 -5.42 8.17 8.95
C SER A 120 -4.32 8.35 10.00
N PRO A 121 -4.27 9.48 10.74
CA PRO A 121 -3.25 9.70 11.77
C PRO A 121 -3.27 8.64 12.88
N GLY A 122 -4.45 8.14 13.27
CA GLY A 122 -4.58 7.09 14.28
C GLY A 122 -4.08 5.70 13.81
N ALA A 123 -4.16 5.43 12.51
CA ALA A 123 -3.69 4.16 11.91
C ALA A 123 -2.21 4.23 11.51
N VAL A 124 -1.75 5.41 11.08
CA VAL A 124 -0.38 5.68 10.64
C VAL A 124 0.14 6.90 11.39
N PRO A 125 0.69 6.70 12.61
CA PRO A 125 1.19 7.79 13.45
C PRO A 125 2.43 8.47 12.87
N ASP A 126 3.24 7.73 12.11
CA ASP A 126 4.41 8.29 11.44
C ASP A 126 4.01 9.18 10.27
N ARG A 127 4.39 10.46 10.35
CA ARG A 127 4.01 11.47 9.37
C ARG A 127 4.67 11.26 8.00
N GLU A 128 5.89 10.73 7.95
CA GLU A 128 6.58 10.47 6.68
C GLU A 128 5.94 9.29 5.95
N GLU A 129 5.63 8.20 6.66
CA GLU A 129 4.91 7.06 6.09
C GLU A 129 3.50 7.46 5.64
N ARG A 130 2.79 8.24 6.45
CA ARG A 130 1.48 8.79 6.08
C ARG A 130 1.54 9.61 4.80
N ALA A 131 2.56 10.47 4.65
CA ALA A 131 2.74 11.27 3.44
C ALA A 131 2.97 10.41 2.18
N LYS A 132 3.67 9.27 2.29
CA LYS A 132 3.83 8.34 1.17
C LYS A 132 2.50 7.71 0.77
N ILE A 133 1.67 7.34 1.75
CA ILE A 133 0.34 6.78 1.49
C ILE A 133 -0.55 7.83 0.83
N GLU A 134 -0.50 9.09 1.29
CA GLU A 134 -1.22 10.20 0.67
C GLU A 134 -0.85 10.36 -0.81
N VAL A 135 0.44 10.36 -1.14
CA VAL A 135 0.91 10.41 -2.55
C VAL A 135 0.40 9.22 -3.34
N PHE A 136 0.43 8.02 -2.78
CA PHE A 136 -0.09 6.84 -3.45
C PHE A 136 -1.60 6.90 -3.68
N ILE A 137 -2.37 7.45 -2.72
CA ILE A 137 -3.81 7.71 -2.88
C ILE A 137 -4.05 8.64 -4.07
N ASP A 138 -3.26 9.72 -4.21
CA ASP A 138 -3.37 10.62 -5.36
C ASP A 138 -3.12 9.89 -6.69
N GLN A 139 -2.06 9.08 -6.76
CA GLN A 139 -1.75 8.29 -7.95
C GLN A 139 -2.87 7.31 -8.32
N VAL A 140 -3.51 6.68 -7.33
CA VAL A 140 -4.68 5.81 -7.58
C VAL A 140 -5.86 6.62 -8.10
N LEU A 141 -6.12 7.81 -7.55
CA LEU A 141 -7.22 8.66 -7.99
C LEU A 141 -7.00 9.20 -9.41
N ASP A 142 -5.78 9.61 -9.74
CA ASP A 142 -5.40 10.04 -11.09
C ASP A 142 -5.56 8.89 -12.09
N ALA A 143 -5.05 7.70 -11.74
CA ALA A 143 -5.25 6.51 -12.52
C ALA A 143 -6.76 6.21 -12.68
N LEU A 144 -7.58 6.22 -11.62
CA LEU A 144 -9.03 6.03 -11.76
C LEU A 144 -9.69 7.06 -12.69
N ALA A 145 -9.25 8.32 -12.65
CA ALA A 145 -9.76 9.40 -13.49
C ALA A 145 -9.31 9.32 -14.97
N GLY A 146 -8.44 8.37 -15.32
CA GLY A 146 -7.86 8.28 -16.66
C GLY A 146 -6.81 9.36 -16.93
N ARG A 147 -6.25 9.95 -15.87
CA ARG A 147 -5.09 10.83 -15.95
C ARG A 147 -3.87 9.94 -15.78
N ASP A 148 -2.89 10.08 -16.68
CA ASP A 148 -1.65 9.31 -16.54
C ASP A 148 -1.01 9.66 -15.19
N ALA A 149 -0.72 8.62 -14.38
CA ALA A 149 -0.09 8.71 -13.07
C ALA A 149 1.44 8.86 -13.17
#